data_AF-A0A3B0W0Z0-F1
#
_entry.id   AF-A0A3B0W0Z0-F1
#
_cell.length_a   1.000
_cell.length_b   1.000
_cell.length_c   1.000
_cell.angle_alpha   90.00
_cell.angle_beta   90.00
_cell.angle_gamma   90.00
#
_symmetry.space_group_name_H-M   'P 1'
#
loop_
_entity.id
_entity.type
_entity.pdbx_description
1 polymer ?
#
loop_
_entity_poly.entity_id
_entity_poly.type
_entity_poly.pdbx_seq_one_letter_code
_entity_poly.pdbx_strand_id
1 'polypeptide(L)'
;MVESEQKQVFDEWLDSHKGLFFKVVRAYAFTPQDRDDLFQEIAIQVWHSVPNFRGESKVSTWIYRVALYAAMSWTRREIKHGV
;
A
#
# COMPACT_ATOMS: atom_id res chain seq x y z
N MET A 1 -19.78 2.75 3.76
CA MET A 1 -18.86 2.19 4.75
C MET A 1 -18.61 3.24 5.80
N VAL A 2 -18.79 2.91 7.08
CA VAL A 2 -18.44 3.79 8.20
C VAL A 2 -16.96 3.61 8.55
N GLU A 3 -16.33 4.58 9.23
CA GLU A 3 -14.88 4.55 9.50
C GLU A 3 -14.45 3.33 10.33
N SER A 4 -15.26 2.90 11.30
CA SER A 4 -14.98 1.69 12.10
C SER A 4 -14.97 0.40 11.28
N GLU A 5 -15.89 0.29 10.31
CA GLU A 5 -15.96 -0.83 9.36
C GLU A 5 -14.76 -0.81 8.41
N GLN A 6 -14.40 0.36 7.87
CA GLN A 6 -13.20 0.52 7.05
C GLN A 6 -11.95 0.09 7.81
N LYS A 7 -11.86 0.46 9.09
CA LYS A 7 -10.75 0.06 9.95
C LYS A 7 -10.64 -1.43 10.13
N GLN A 8 -11.75 -2.09 10.44
CA GLN A 8 -11.77 -3.53 10.62
C GLN A 8 -11.32 -4.25 9.34
N VAL A 9 -11.84 -3.84 8.17
CA VAL A 9 -11.46 -4.43 6.88
C VAL A 9 -9.99 -4.18 6.57
N PHE A 10 -9.50 -2.96 6.82
CA PHE A 10 -8.09 -2.64 6.62
C PHE A 10 -7.18 -3.49 7.51
N ASP A 11 -7.50 -3.60 8.81
CA ASP A 11 -6.72 -4.41 9.76
C ASP A 11 -6.66 -5.88 9.34
N GLU A 12 -7.79 -6.45 8.90
CA GLU A 12 -7.87 -7.82 8.37
C GLU A 12 -7.00 -7.99 7.11
N TRP A 13 -7.08 -7.02 6.19
CA TRP A 13 -6.30 -7.04 4.96
C TRP A 13 -4.81 -6.94 5.25
N LEU A 14 -4.41 -6.05 6.15
CA LEU A 14 -3.03 -5.84 6.54
C LEU A 14 -2.46 -7.10 7.18
N ASP A 15 -3.16 -7.71 8.14
CA ASP A 15 -2.65 -8.91 8.81
C ASP A 15 -2.53 -10.10 7.84
N SER A 16 -3.55 -10.31 7.02
CA SER A 16 -3.62 -11.43 6.07
C SER A 16 -2.67 -11.26 4.87
N HIS A 17 -2.32 -10.03 4.50
CA HIS A 17 -1.59 -9.74 3.26
C HIS A 17 -0.32 -8.90 3.43
N LYS A 18 0.17 -8.68 4.65
CA LYS A 18 1.41 -7.92 4.92
C LYS A 18 2.60 -8.32 4.05
N GLY A 19 2.70 -9.60 3.67
CA GLY A 19 3.73 -10.09 2.76
C GLY A 19 3.75 -9.37 1.40
N LEU A 20 2.58 -8.96 0.88
CA LEU A 20 2.48 -8.20 -0.38
C LEU A 20 2.99 -6.77 -0.23
N PHE A 21 2.70 -6.12 0.91
CA PHE A 21 3.19 -4.79 1.22
C PHE A 21 4.72 -4.82 1.25
N PHE A 22 5.32 -5.72 2.03
CA PHE A 22 6.77 -5.85 2.12
C PHE A 22 7.42 -6.26 0.80
N LYS A 23 6.75 -7.08 -0.01
CA LYS A 23 7.25 -7.44 -1.34
C LYS A 23 7.41 -6.21 -2.23
N VAL A 24 6.41 -5.32 -2.26
CA VAL A 24 6.48 -4.08 -3.04
C VAL A 24 7.48 -3.12 -2.42
N VAL A 25 7.46 -2.91 -1.11
CA VAL A 25 8.41 -2.05 -0.40
C VAL A 25 9.85 -2.42 -0.75
N ARG A 26 10.23 -3.70 -0.64
CA ARG A 26 11.59 -4.17 -0.93
C ARG A 26 11.99 -4.05 -2.40
N ALA A 27 11.04 -3.96 -3.32
CA ALA A 27 11.31 -3.80 -4.75
C ALA A 27 11.60 -2.35 -5.14
N TYR A 28 11.16 -1.37 -4.35
CA TYR A 28 11.23 0.06 -4.68
C TYR A 28 12.05 0.90 -3.67
N ALA A 29 12.30 0.40 -2.46
CA ALA A 29 13.03 1.10 -1.41
C ALA A 29 14.25 0.30 -0.90
N PHE A 30 15.41 0.94 -0.90
CA PHE A 30 16.70 0.26 -0.66
C PHE A 30 17.31 0.56 0.70
N THR A 31 17.03 1.72 1.30
CA THR A 31 17.45 2.04 2.67
C THR A 31 16.37 1.65 3.69
N PRO A 32 16.71 1.44 4.97
CA PRO A 32 15.70 1.22 6.02
C PRO A 32 14.68 2.37 6.10
N GLN A 33 15.14 3.61 6.01
CA GLN A 33 14.30 4.80 6.08
C GLN A 33 13.27 4.82 4.95
N ASP A 34 13.73 4.64 3.71
CA ASP A 34 12.84 4.60 2.53
C ASP A 34 11.81 3.48 2.61
N ARG A 35 12.18 2.35 3.23
CA ARG A 35 11.27 1.21 3.37
C ARG A 35 10.16 1.50 4.35
N ASP A 36 10.46 2.17 5.45
CA ASP A 36 9.47 2.59 6.43
C ASP A 36 8.54 3.64 5.83
N ASP A 37 9.09 4.63 5.13
CA ASP A 37 8.32 5.69 4.45
C ASP A 37 7.41 5.11 3.36
N LEU A 38 7.94 4.23 2.51
CA LEU A 38 7.16 3.60 1.44
C LEU A 38 6.11 2.64 2.00
N PHE A 39 6.40 1.92 3.08
CA PHE A 39 5.41 1.08 3.74
C PHE A 39 4.22 1.91 4.24
N GLN A 40 4.50 3.05 4.88
CA GLN A 40 3.46 3.97 5.34
C GLN A 40 2.63 4.52 4.18
N GLU A 41 3.26 4.96 3.10
CA GLU A 41 2.56 5.44 1.90
C GLU A 41 1.65 4.35 1.33
N ILE A 42 2.14 3.11 1.17
CA ILE A 42 1.32 2.00 0.70
C ILE A 42 0.14 1.73 1.66
N ALA A 43 0.38 1.73 2.98
CA ALA A 43 -0.65 1.51 3.98
C ALA A 43 -1.77 2.56 3.90
N ILE A 44 -1.40 3.84 3.76
CA ILE A 44 -2.34 4.96 3.60
C ILE A 44 -3.15 4.81 2.31
N GLN A 45 -2.49 4.50 1.18
CA GLN A 45 -3.19 4.32 -0.09
C GLN A 45 -4.12 3.10 -0.07
N VAL A 46 -3.71 2.00 0.56
CA VAL A 46 -4.57 0.82 0.73
C VAL A 46 -5.78 1.16 1.61
N TRP A 47 -5.57 1.83 2.74
CA TRP A 47 -6.65 2.32 3.61
C TRP A 47 -7.69 3.12 2.83
N HIS A 48 -7.27 4.13 2.07
CA HIS A 48 -8.19 4.95 1.27
C HIS A 48 -8.85 4.18 0.12
N SER A 49 -8.26 3.07 -0.32
CA SER A 49 -8.82 2.23 -1.37
C SER A 49 -9.90 1.26 -0.88
N VAL A 50 -9.95 0.94 0.43
CA VAL A 50 -10.86 -0.06 0.99
C VAL A 50 -12.33 0.19 0.61
N PRO A 51 -12.90 1.40 0.76
CA PRO A 51 -14.30 1.65 0.40
C PRO A 51 -14.60 1.49 -1.10
N ASN A 52 -13.57 1.54 -1.95
CA ASN A 52 -13.68 1.46 -3.40
C ASN A 52 -13.57 0.03 -3.93
N PHE A 53 -13.30 -0.95 -3.08
CA PHE A 53 -13.19 -2.34 -3.49
C PHE A 53 -14.57 -2.95 -3.78
N ARG A 54 -14.77 -3.40 -5.02
CA ARG A 54 -16.06 -3.92 -5.52
C ARG A 54 -16.14 -5.45 -5.60
N GLY A 55 -15.11 -6.17 -5.17
CA GLY A 55 -15.09 -7.64 -5.26
C GLY A 55 -14.86 -8.20 -6.67
N GLU A 56 -14.54 -7.37 -7.66
CA GLU A 56 -14.28 -7.78 -9.05
C GLU A 56 -12.95 -8.54 -9.23
N SER A 57 -12.14 -8.65 -8.16
CA SER A 57 -10.89 -9.39 -8.13
C SER A 57 -10.61 -9.89 -6.72
N LYS A 58 -9.60 -10.76 -6.55
CA LYS A 58 -9.13 -11.15 -5.22
C LYS A 58 -8.62 -9.91 -4.47
N VAL A 59 -8.86 -9.86 -3.15
CA VAL A 59 -8.32 -8.82 -2.27
C VAL A 59 -6.81 -8.67 -2.43
N SER A 60 -6.07 -9.79 -2.49
CA SER A 60 -4.62 -9.80 -2.74
C SER A 60 -4.22 -9.14 -4.06
N THR A 61 -4.98 -9.34 -5.14
CA THR A 61 -4.76 -8.68 -6.43
C THR A 61 -5.00 -7.18 -6.31
N TRP A 62 -6.07 -6.78 -5.62
CA TRP A 62 -6.38 -5.37 -5.39
C TRP A 62 -5.28 -4.67 -4.58
N ILE A 63 -4.89 -5.23 -3.43
CA ILE A 63 -3.82 -4.72 -2.57
C ILE A 63 -2.52 -4.58 -3.36
N TYR A 64 -2.12 -5.62 -4.11
CA TYR A 64 -0.90 -5.57 -4.89
C TYR A 64 -0.91 -4.43 -5.92
N ARG A 65 -2.05 -4.21 -6.60
CA ARG A 65 -2.20 -3.13 -7.56
C ARG A 65 -2.09 -1.75 -6.89
N VAL A 66 -2.78 -1.52 -5.77
CA VAL A 66 -2.72 -0.25 -5.04
C VAL A 66 -1.30 0.01 -4.54
N ALA A 67 -0.67 -1.00 -3.93
CA ALA A 67 0.71 -0.90 -3.46
C ALA A 67 1.69 -0.57 -4.59
N LEU A 68 1.55 -1.20 -5.76
CA LEU A 68 2.40 -0.93 -6.92
C LEU A 68 2.22 0.51 -7.42
N TYR A 69 0.99 1.02 -7.51
CA TYR A 69 0.75 2.40 -7.91
C TYR A 69 1.31 3.41 -6.90
N ALA A 70 1.14 3.14 -5.61
CA ALA A 70 1.71 3.96 -4.54
C ALA A 70 3.24 4.01 -4.65
N ALA A 71 3.90 2.86 -4.80
CA ALA A 71 5.35 2.78 -4.92
C ALA A 71 5.90 3.48 -6.17
N MET A 72 5.24 3.34 -7.32
CA MET A 72 5.61 4.08 -8.53
C MET A 72 5.45 5.60 -8.35
N SER A 73 4.41 6.04 -7.63
CA SER A 73 4.20 7.46 -7.33
C SER A 73 5.25 8.02 -6.39
N TRP A 74 5.54 7.29 -5.31
CA TRP A 74 6.57 7.60 -4.33
C TRP A 74 7.95 7.70 -4.99
N THR A 75 8.33 6.71 -5.82
CA THR A 75 9.62 6.70 -6.54
C THR A 75 9.79 7.93 -7.43
N ARG A 76 8.73 8.37 -8.11
CA ARG A 76 8.77 9.60 -8.93
C ARG A 76 8.99 10.87 -8.10
N ARG A 77 8.56 10.88 -6.83
CA ARG A 77 8.79 12.00 -5.92
C ARG A 77 10.23 12.00 -5.41
N GLU A 78 10.74 10.84 -4.99
CA GLU A 78 12.13 10.72 -4.51
C GLU A 78 13.16 11.12 -5.58
N ILE A 79 12.95 10.70 -6.84
CA ILE A 79 13.81 11.13 -7.95
C ILE A 79 13.83 12.66 -8.11
N LYS A 80 12.71 13.36 -7.84
CA LYS A 80 12.66 14.83 -7.92
C LYS A 80 13.32 15.53 -6.74
N HIS A 81 13.44 14.87 -5.59
CA HIS A 81 14.06 15.44 -4.40
C HIS A 81 15.56 15.13 -4.29
N GLY A 82 16.05 14.11 -5.00
CA GLY A 82 17.46 13.76 -5.10
C GLY A 82 18.28 14.49 -6.18
N VAL A 83 17.69 15.47 -6.87
CA VAL A 83 18.36 16.31 -7.91
C VAL A 83 18.51 17.73 -7.39
#